data_AF-A0A3B8PMA8-F1
#
_entry.id   AF-A0A3B8PMA8-F1
#
_cell.length_a   1.000
_cell.length_b   1.000
_cell.length_c   1.000
_cell.angle_alpha   90.00
_cell.angle_beta   90.00
_cell.angle_gamma   90.00
#
_symmetry.space_group_name_H-M   'P 1'
#
loop_
_entity.id
_entity.type
_entity.pdbx_description
1 polymer ?
#
loop_
_entity_poly.entity_id
_entity_poly.type
_entity_poly.pdbx_seq_one_letter_code
_entity_poly.pdbx_strand_id
1 'polypeptide(L)'
;IATGDLKGATSIYAFHDSENLYVAVNRPIKGSFYSVNLHSIRVNGPLLAFSRDAAGGAPRWRKQVDGLNLVLDKLEHAPLLLLASRQYLREGNLRYYLLKLQALDKRTGQVRASLETPSNYWSFNGLRLNLAEKYLELGSYNQRIRLNVGGQQRASVKP
;
A
#
# COMPACT_ATOMS: atom_id res chain seq x y z
N ILE A 1 -3.40 9.32 18.79
CA ILE A 1 -2.25 8.43 18.48
C ILE A 1 -1.49 8.16 19.77
N ALA A 2 -1.02 6.93 20.03
CA ALA A 2 -0.27 6.67 21.26
C ALA A 2 1.18 7.14 21.10
N THR A 3 1.79 7.72 22.14
CA THR A 3 3.19 8.19 22.08
C THR A 3 4.17 7.08 21.68
N GLY A 4 3.90 5.84 22.09
CA GLY A 4 4.68 4.67 21.67
C GLY A 4 4.66 4.38 20.17
N ASP A 5 3.64 4.85 19.44
CA ASP A 5 3.54 4.69 17.99
C ASP A 5 4.57 5.51 17.25
N LEU A 6 4.91 6.68 17.79
CA LEU A 6 5.81 7.65 17.18
C LEU A 6 7.27 7.40 17.55
N LYS A 7 7.53 6.57 18.57
CA LYS A 7 8.89 6.27 19.01
C LYS A 7 9.71 5.65 17.86
N GLY A 8 10.87 6.25 17.58
CA GLY A 8 11.78 5.80 16.53
C GLY A 8 11.29 6.06 15.10
N ALA A 9 10.25 6.89 14.91
CA ALA A 9 9.81 7.31 13.59
C ALA A 9 10.86 8.21 12.94
N THR A 10 11.17 7.95 11.67
CA THR A 10 11.93 8.88 10.83
C THR A 10 11.04 9.93 10.19
N SER A 11 9.79 9.57 9.91
CA SER A 11 8.81 10.46 9.32
C SER A 11 7.41 10.06 9.76
N ILE A 12 6.55 11.06 9.91
CA ILE A 12 5.14 10.90 10.26
C ILE A 12 4.36 11.71 9.24
N TYR A 13 3.41 11.06 8.57
CA TYR A 13 2.55 11.70 7.58
C TYR A 13 1.11 11.69 8.09
N ALA A 14 0.43 12.82 7.93
CA ALA A 14 -1.00 12.93 8.12
C ALA A 14 -1.64 13.37 6.80
N PHE A 15 -2.73 12.72 6.42
CA PHE A 15 -3.49 13.02 5.22
C PHE A 15 -4.93 12.56 5.44
N HIS A 16 -5.86 13.03 4.63
CA HIS A 16 -7.26 12.67 4.77
C HIS A 16 -7.89 12.33 3.43
N ASP A 17 -9.06 11.71 3.49
CA ASP A 17 -10.03 11.68 2.40
C ASP A 17 -11.37 12.26 2.90
N SER A 18 -12.46 12.02 2.17
CA SER A 18 -13.79 12.49 2.55
C SER A 18 -14.28 11.98 3.90
N GLU A 19 -13.88 10.78 4.33
CA GLU A 19 -14.43 10.08 5.51
C GLU A 19 -13.41 9.86 6.64
N ASN A 20 -12.12 9.81 6.31
CA ASN A 20 -11.08 9.37 7.22
C ASN A 20 -9.92 10.37 7.27
N LEU A 21 -9.37 10.53 8.48
CA LEU A 21 -8.05 11.10 8.70
C LEU A 21 -7.07 9.95 8.94
N TYR A 22 -5.97 9.91 8.21
CA TYR A 22 -4.95 8.88 8.33
C TYR A 22 -3.69 9.43 8.96
N VAL A 23 -3.01 8.58 9.73
CA VAL A 23 -1.65 8.80 10.18
C VAL A 23 -0.80 7.61 9.78
N ALA A 24 0.22 7.86 8.97
CA ALA A 24 1.19 6.86 8.54
C ALA A 24 2.54 7.13 9.19
N VAL A 25 3.07 6.12 9.90
CA VAL A 25 4.37 6.20 10.54
C VAL A 25 5.40 5.43 9.73
N ASN A 26 6.51 6.09 9.45
CA ASN A 26 7.68 5.48 8.86
C ASN A 26 8.81 5.35 9.88
N ARG A 27 9.40 4.16 9.96
CA ARG A 27 10.58 3.86 10.79
C ARG A 27 11.71 3.36 9.89
N PRO A 28 12.98 3.41 10.37
CA PRO A 28 14.09 2.83 9.63
C PRO A 28 13.80 1.36 9.31
N ILE A 29 14.08 0.95 8.08
CA ILE A 29 13.98 -0.44 7.64
C ILE A 29 15.34 -0.92 7.19
N LYS A 30 15.69 -2.16 7.53
CA LYS A 30 16.87 -2.84 6.98
C LYS A 30 16.49 -3.52 5.67
N GLY A 31 17.33 -3.35 4.64
CA GLY A 31 17.13 -3.97 3.33
C GLY A 31 16.73 -2.99 2.23
N SER A 32 16.67 -3.52 1.02
CA SER A 32 16.51 -2.74 -0.22
C SER A 32 15.06 -2.78 -0.70
N PHE A 33 14.27 -1.84 -0.20
CA PHE A 33 12.87 -1.69 -0.57
C PHE A 33 12.66 -0.40 -1.35
N TYR A 34 12.01 -0.49 -2.50
CA TYR A 34 11.81 0.60 -3.46
C TYR A 34 10.33 0.89 -3.66
N SER A 35 10.00 2.12 -4.04
CA SER A 35 8.66 2.49 -4.50
C SER A 35 8.40 1.93 -5.90
N VAL A 36 7.14 1.91 -6.31
CA VAL A 36 6.71 1.40 -7.63
C VAL A 36 6.69 2.48 -8.72
N ASN A 37 7.39 3.60 -8.55
CA ASN A 37 7.37 4.76 -9.47
C ASN A 37 5.98 5.43 -9.60
N LEU A 38 5.17 5.33 -8.55
CA LEU A 38 3.92 6.08 -8.33
C LEU A 38 4.11 7.07 -7.19
N HIS A 39 3.26 8.10 -7.12
CA HIS A 39 3.29 9.05 -6.02
C HIS A 39 2.95 8.31 -4.73
N SER A 40 3.93 8.19 -3.83
CA SER A 40 3.77 7.35 -2.66
C SER A 40 4.62 7.81 -1.48
N ILE A 41 4.16 7.46 -0.29
CA ILE A 41 4.90 7.66 0.96
C ILE A 41 5.26 6.30 1.55
N ARG A 42 6.47 6.19 2.10
CA ARG A 42 6.87 4.95 2.78
C ARG A 42 6.12 4.81 4.10
N VAL A 43 5.59 3.63 4.34
CA VAL A 43 5.02 3.23 5.63
C VAL A 43 5.77 2.00 6.14
N ASN A 44 6.35 2.14 7.33
CA ASN A 44 7.05 1.06 8.02
C ASN A 44 6.81 1.23 9.52
N GLY A 45 5.68 0.74 9.99
CA GLY A 45 5.10 1.16 11.26
C GLY A 45 3.57 1.12 11.24
N PRO A 46 2.94 1.71 12.26
CA PRO A 46 1.50 1.83 12.32
C PRO A 46 0.97 2.76 11.23
N LEU A 47 -0.04 2.28 10.52
CA LEU A 47 -0.98 3.05 9.73
C LEU A 47 -2.31 3.07 10.49
N LEU A 48 -2.79 4.27 10.79
CA LEU A 48 -3.98 4.49 11.59
C LEU A 48 -5.01 5.24 10.75
N ALA A 49 -6.29 4.93 10.94
CA ALA A 49 -7.38 5.76 10.44
C ALA A 49 -8.30 6.19 11.56
N PHE A 50 -8.71 7.44 11.53
CA PHE A 50 -9.65 8.08 12.42
C PHE A 50 -10.87 8.52 11.61
N SER A 51 -12.01 8.67 12.27
CA SER A 51 -13.12 9.42 11.68
C SER A 51 -12.64 10.83 11.37
N ARG A 52 -12.98 11.38 10.20
CA ARG A 52 -12.64 12.76 9.87
C ARG A 52 -13.22 13.76 10.87
N ASP A 53 -14.42 13.48 11.38
CA ASP A 53 -15.11 14.33 12.36
C ASP A 53 -14.68 14.06 13.81
N ALA A 54 -13.66 13.24 14.03
CA ALA A 54 -13.19 12.98 15.39
C ALA A 54 -12.48 14.21 15.97
N ALA A 55 -13.05 14.81 17.01
CA ALA A 55 -12.38 15.83 17.84
C ALA A 55 -11.37 15.22 18.84
N GLY A 56 -11.10 13.92 18.73
CA GLY A 56 -10.27 13.13 19.64
C GLY A 56 -10.71 11.67 19.66
N GLY A 57 -9.95 10.82 20.35
CA GLY A 57 -10.32 9.41 20.57
C GLY A 57 -9.45 8.39 19.83
N ALA A 58 -9.88 7.13 19.92
CA ALA A 58 -9.18 5.99 19.34
C ALA A 58 -9.34 5.94 17.82
N PRO A 59 -8.35 5.42 17.08
CA PRO A 59 -8.52 5.18 15.65
C PRO A 59 -9.64 4.16 15.39
N ARG A 60 -10.39 4.34 14.28
CA ARG A 60 -11.35 3.36 13.76
C ARG A 60 -10.67 2.01 13.53
N TRP A 61 -9.45 2.06 13.01
CA TRP A 61 -8.62 0.88 12.85
C TRP A 61 -7.13 1.23 12.89
N ARG A 62 -6.34 0.20 13.19
CA ARG A 62 -4.88 0.23 13.22
C ARG A 62 -4.34 -0.94 12.43
N LYS A 63 -3.38 -0.68 11.54
CA LYS A 63 -2.67 -1.69 10.78
C LYS A 63 -1.16 -1.51 10.93
N GLN A 64 -0.46 -2.55 11.33
CA GLN A 64 1.00 -2.59 11.23
C GLN A 64 1.37 -2.89 9.77
N VAL A 65 2.23 -2.06 9.19
CA VAL A 65 2.71 -2.16 7.81
C VAL A 65 4.23 -2.30 7.82
N ASP A 66 4.74 -3.29 7.09
CA ASP A 66 6.15 -3.64 7.09
C ASP A 66 6.79 -3.31 5.73
N GLY A 67 7.33 -2.09 5.62
CA GLY A 67 8.15 -1.68 4.49
C GLY A 67 7.44 -1.52 3.15
N LEU A 68 6.15 -1.16 3.14
CA LEU A 68 5.39 -0.88 1.91
C LEU A 68 5.25 0.63 1.67
N ASN A 69 5.08 1.05 0.41
CA ASN A 69 4.78 2.45 0.11
C ASN A 69 3.27 2.59 -0.11
N LEU A 70 2.63 3.48 0.63
CA LEU A 70 1.24 3.85 0.39
C LEU A 70 1.18 4.73 -0.86
N VAL A 71 0.48 4.25 -1.88
CA VAL A 71 0.21 4.98 -3.12
C VAL A 71 -0.88 6.02 -2.86
N LEU A 72 -0.59 7.28 -3.20
CA LEU A 72 -1.49 8.42 -3.00
C LEU A 72 -2.32 8.73 -4.26
N ASP A 73 -1.94 8.19 -5.41
CA ASP A 73 -2.72 8.27 -6.64
C ASP A 73 -4.14 7.76 -6.43
N LYS A 74 -5.13 8.55 -6.84
CA LYS A 74 -6.57 8.24 -6.73
C LYS A 74 -7.05 7.94 -5.31
N LEU A 75 -6.31 8.38 -4.28
CA LEU A 75 -6.69 8.18 -2.90
C LEU A 75 -8.13 8.64 -2.67
N GLU A 76 -8.51 9.86 -3.05
CA GLU A 76 -9.87 10.40 -2.83
C GLU A 76 -11.01 9.58 -3.47
N HIS A 77 -10.72 8.86 -4.58
CA HIS A 77 -11.76 8.19 -5.36
C HIS A 77 -11.81 6.67 -5.14
N ALA A 78 -10.74 6.08 -4.60
CA ALA A 78 -10.68 4.66 -4.33
C ALA A 78 -11.29 4.34 -2.96
N PRO A 79 -12.13 3.28 -2.85
CA PRO A 79 -12.59 2.78 -1.55
C PRO A 79 -11.48 2.01 -0.80
N LEU A 80 -10.29 1.91 -1.38
CA LEU A 80 -9.16 1.13 -0.88
C LEU A 80 -7.90 1.99 -0.76
N LEU A 81 -7.06 1.66 0.22
CA LEU A 81 -5.67 2.10 0.27
C LEU A 81 -4.82 1.07 -0.46
N LEU A 82 -4.02 1.53 -1.43
CA LEU A 82 -3.08 0.68 -2.13
C LEU A 82 -1.68 0.85 -1.53
N LEU A 83 -1.10 -0.23 -1.05
CA LEU A 83 0.29 -0.29 -0.63
C LEU A 83 1.08 -1.14 -1.61
N ALA A 84 2.25 -0.64 -2.01
CA ALA A 84 3.10 -1.25 -3.00
C ALA A 84 4.57 -1.06 -2.66
N SER A 85 5.37 -2.11 -2.78
CA SER A 85 6.83 -1.97 -2.77
C SER A 85 7.50 -3.03 -3.61
N ARG A 86 8.73 -2.76 -4.00
CA ARG A 86 9.62 -3.74 -4.61
C ARG A 86 10.73 -4.03 -3.63
N GLN A 87 10.96 -5.29 -3.32
CA GLN A 87 12.03 -5.74 -2.45
C GLN A 87 13.07 -6.46 -3.30
N TYR A 88 14.31 -6.00 -3.26
CA TYR A 88 15.41 -6.76 -3.87
C TYR A 88 15.73 -7.97 -2.99
N LEU A 89 15.73 -9.16 -3.60
CA LEU A 89 16.05 -10.42 -2.97
C LEU A 89 17.20 -11.10 -3.68
N ARG A 90 18.02 -11.81 -2.88
CA ARG A 90 19.12 -12.64 -3.37
C ARG A 90 19.04 -14.00 -2.69
N GLU A 91 18.85 -15.04 -3.48
CA GLU A 91 18.82 -16.43 -3.04
C GLU A 91 19.91 -17.19 -3.80
N GLY A 92 21.05 -17.39 -3.13
CA GLY A 92 22.26 -17.90 -3.76
C GLY A 92 22.73 -16.98 -4.91
N ASN A 93 22.67 -17.51 -6.14
CA ASN A 93 23.02 -16.79 -7.37
C ASN A 93 21.83 -16.10 -8.04
N LEU A 94 20.59 -16.41 -7.62
CA LEU A 94 19.40 -15.77 -8.16
C LEU A 94 19.24 -14.38 -7.54
N ARG A 95 19.08 -13.36 -8.39
CA ARG A 95 18.81 -11.98 -8.00
C ARG A 95 17.52 -11.54 -8.67
N TYR A 96 16.56 -11.11 -7.88
CA TYR A 96 15.26 -10.69 -8.41
C TYR A 96 14.63 -9.63 -7.52
N TYR A 97 13.66 -8.92 -8.09
CA TYR A 97 12.80 -8.03 -7.32
C TYR A 97 11.47 -8.72 -7.05
N LEU A 98 11.06 -8.75 -5.79
CA LEU A 98 9.73 -9.19 -5.38
C LEU A 98 8.83 -7.96 -5.29
N LEU A 99 7.81 -7.90 -6.15
CA LEU A 99 6.75 -6.91 -6.04
C LEU A 99 5.74 -7.38 -4.99
N LYS A 100 5.48 -6.52 -4.00
CA LYS A 100 4.47 -6.72 -2.96
C LYS A 100 3.38 -5.67 -3.12
N LEU A 101 2.13 -6.13 -3.17
CA LEU A 101 0.94 -5.30 -3.24
C LEU A 101 -0.05 -5.70 -2.15
N GLN A 102 -0.67 -4.70 -1.53
CA GLN A 102 -1.78 -4.88 -0.60
C GLN A 102 -2.84 -3.81 -0.85
N ALA A 103 -4.09 -4.22 -0.94
CA ALA A 103 -5.24 -3.33 -0.97
C ALA A 103 -5.98 -3.44 0.36
N LEU A 104 -6.05 -2.35 1.11
CA LEU A 104 -6.77 -2.28 2.39
C LEU A 104 -8.11 -1.57 2.19
N ASP A 105 -9.15 -2.09 2.80
CA ASP A 105 -10.43 -1.39 2.96
C ASP A 105 -10.25 -0.14 3.81
N LYS A 106 -10.61 1.03 3.28
CA LYS A 106 -10.40 2.31 3.99
C LYS A 106 -11.20 2.44 5.28
N ARG A 107 -12.38 1.82 5.33
CA ARG A 107 -13.29 1.93 6.48
C ARG A 107 -12.90 1.00 7.62
N THR A 108 -12.38 -0.18 7.29
CA THR A 108 -12.13 -1.26 8.26
C THR A 108 -10.65 -1.60 8.46
N GLY A 109 -9.76 -1.16 7.56
CA GLY A 109 -8.34 -1.52 7.57
C GLY A 109 -8.06 -2.97 7.18
N GLN A 110 -9.09 -3.74 6.79
CA GLN A 110 -8.95 -5.14 6.39
C GLN A 110 -8.26 -5.27 5.03
N VAL A 111 -7.37 -6.25 4.90
CA VAL A 111 -6.77 -6.59 3.60
C VAL A 111 -7.85 -7.22 2.72
N ARG A 112 -8.16 -6.57 1.59
CA ARG A 112 -9.12 -7.07 0.60
C ARG A 112 -8.47 -7.85 -0.52
N ALA A 113 -7.23 -7.51 -0.85
CA ALA A 113 -6.41 -8.23 -1.82
C ALA A 113 -4.94 -8.07 -1.47
N SER A 114 -4.14 -9.08 -1.79
CA SER A 114 -2.69 -9.04 -1.68
C SER A 114 -2.05 -9.87 -2.78
N LEU A 115 -0.89 -9.42 -3.25
CA LEU A 115 -0.07 -10.14 -4.22
C LEU A 115 1.41 -10.00 -3.84
N GLU A 116 2.12 -11.11 -3.89
CA GLU A 116 3.58 -11.11 -3.98
C GLU A 116 3.98 -11.87 -5.23
N THR A 117 4.75 -11.24 -6.11
CA THR A 117 5.21 -11.89 -7.35
C THR A 117 6.59 -11.37 -7.73
N PRO A 118 7.50 -12.23 -8.21
CA PRO A 118 8.71 -11.76 -8.86
C PRO A 118 8.35 -10.81 -10.01
N SER A 119 8.97 -9.64 -10.06
CA SER A 119 8.85 -8.69 -11.16
C SER A 119 10.11 -7.84 -11.26
N ASN A 120 10.89 -8.10 -12.31
CA ASN A 120 12.07 -7.30 -12.64
C ASN A 120 11.71 -5.98 -13.33
N TYR A 121 10.42 -5.74 -13.61
CA TYR A 121 9.94 -4.47 -14.15
C TYR A 121 9.88 -3.41 -13.06
N TRP A 122 10.31 -2.20 -13.41
CA TRP A 122 10.60 -1.13 -12.46
C TRP A 122 9.71 0.11 -12.62
N SER A 123 9.03 0.23 -13.76
CA SER A 123 8.32 1.43 -14.19
C SER A 123 6.81 1.25 -14.19
N PHE A 124 6.23 0.88 -13.04
CA PHE A 124 4.77 0.92 -12.88
C PHE A 124 4.30 2.37 -12.73
N ASN A 125 3.98 3.03 -13.84
CA ASN A 125 3.60 4.44 -13.87
C ASN A 125 2.08 4.66 -14.00
N GLY A 126 1.30 3.60 -14.15
CA GLY A 126 -0.15 3.67 -14.33
C GLY A 126 -0.90 3.04 -13.18
N LEU A 127 -1.89 3.77 -12.64
CA LEU A 127 -2.90 3.23 -11.74
C LEU A 127 -4.31 3.38 -12.34
N ARG A 128 -4.97 2.26 -12.66
CA ARG A 128 -6.34 2.25 -13.13
C ARG A 128 -7.27 1.66 -12.07
N LEU A 129 -8.33 2.40 -11.77
CA LEU A 129 -9.42 1.95 -10.90
C LEU A 129 -10.64 1.70 -11.77
N ASN A 130 -11.25 0.53 -11.66
CA ASN A 130 -12.52 0.20 -12.31
C ASN A 130 -13.49 -0.28 -11.23
N LEU A 131 -14.43 0.60 -10.84
CA LEU A 131 -15.41 0.29 -9.80
C LEU A 131 -16.51 -0.64 -10.31
N ALA A 132 -16.85 -0.60 -11.59
CA ALA A 132 -17.86 -1.46 -12.20
C ALA A 132 -17.40 -2.92 -12.21
N GLU A 133 -16.15 -3.16 -12.61
CA GLU A 133 -15.53 -4.50 -12.65
C GLU A 133 -14.77 -4.85 -11.36
N LYS A 134 -14.81 -3.98 -10.35
CA LYS A 134 -14.22 -4.18 -9.01
C LYS A 134 -12.73 -4.58 -9.03
N TYR A 135 -11.92 -3.89 -9.84
CA TYR A 135 -10.48 -4.11 -9.86
C TYR A 135 -9.67 -2.82 -9.80
N LEU A 136 -8.44 -2.98 -9.32
CA LEU A 136 -7.38 -1.99 -9.40
C LEU A 136 -6.23 -2.60 -10.21
N GLU A 137 -5.72 -1.86 -11.19
CA GLU A 137 -4.65 -2.31 -12.10
C GLU A 137 -3.43 -1.41 -11.95
N LEU A 138 -2.28 -2.01 -11.63
CA LEU A 138 -0.97 -1.39 -11.84
C LEU A 138 -0.48 -1.72 -13.24
N GLY A 139 -0.13 -0.69 -14.00
CA GLY A 139 0.42 -0.81 -15.34
C GLY A 139 1.86 -0.31 -15.40
N SER A 140 2.70 -1.09 -16.06
CA SER A 140 3.96 -0.64 -16.68
C SER A 140 3.87 -0.84 -18.20
N TYR A 141 4.90 -0.44 -18.93
CA TYR A 141 4.95 -0.65 -20.39
C TYR A 141 4.81 -2.13 -20.79
N ASN A 142 5.42 -3.04 -20.02
CA ASN A 142 5.50 -4.48 -20.36
C ASN A 142 4.68 -5.40 -19.43
N GLN A 143 3.97 -4.85 -18.45
CA GLN A 143 3.27 -5.67 -17.47
C GLN A 143 2.05 -4.94 -16.91
N ARG A 144 0.92 -5.65 -16.83
CA ARG A 144 -0.28 -5.21 -16.13
C ARG A 144 -0.64 -6.21 -15.04
N ILE A 145 -0.85 -5.69 -13.83
CA ILE A 145 -1.20 -6.50 -12.66
C ILE A 145 -2.54 -6.01 -12.14
N ARG A 146 -3.52 -6.91 -12.11
CA ARG A 146 -4.87 -6.64 -11.60
C ARG A 146 -5.06 -7.24 -10.22
N LEU A 147 -5.52 -6.42 -9.29
CA LEU A 147 -6.04 -6.82 -7.99
C LEU A 147 -7.58 -6.78 -8.09
N ASN A 148 -8.19 -7.96 -8.11
CA ASN A 148 -9.64 -8.10 -8.09
C ASN A 148 -10.14 -8.11 -6.65
N VAL A 149 -11.19 -7.34 -6.38
CA VAL A 149 -11.75 -7.16 -5.03
C VAL A 149 -13.04 -7.98 -4.97
N GLY A 150 -12.89 -9.28 -4.75
CA GLY A 150 -14.02 -10.21 -4.68
C GLY A 150 -13.56 -11.67 -4.68
N GLY A 151 -13.62 -12.31 -3.50
CA GLY A 151 -13.28 -13.73 -3.32
C GLY A 151 -11.78 -14.01 -3.33
N GLN A 152 -11.33 -14.96 -2.51
CA GLN A 152 -9.94 -15.43 -2.50
C GLN A 152 -9.53 -15.92 -3.90
N GLN A 153 -8.97 -15.06 -4.74
CA GLN A 153 -8.34 -15.45 -5.98
C GLN A 153 -7.01 -14.75 -6.13
N ARG A 154 -5.99 -15.56 -6.42
CA ARG A 154 -4.63 -15.13 -6.75
C ARG A 154 -4.71 -14.10 -7.87
N ALA A 155 -4.00 -12.97 -7.70
CA ALA A 155 -3.90 -11.97 -8.75
C ALA A 155 -3.42 -12.64 -10.05
N SER A 156 -4.13 -12.37 -11.16
CA SER A 156 -3.76 -12.90 -12.46
C SER A 156 -2.74 -11.96 -13.12
N VAL A 157 -1.57 -12.48 -13.45
CA VAL A 157 -0.61 -11.79 -14.32
C VAL A 157 -1.05 -12.05 -15.77
N LYS A 158 -1.38 -10.99 -16.52
CA LYS A 158 -1.56 -11.09 -17.97
C LYS A 158 -0.26 -10.64 -18.66
N PRO A 159 0.23 -11.38 -19.68
CA PRO A 159 1.33 -10.94 -20.52
C PRO A 159 0.95 -9.67 -21.29
#